data_AF-A0A7X3HEN4-F1
#
_entry.id   AF-A0A7X3HEN4-F1
#
_cell.length_a   1.000
_cell.length_b   1.000
_cell.length_c   1.000
_cell.angle_alpha   90.00
_cell.angle_beta   90.00
_cell.angle_gamma   90.00
#
_symmetry.space_group_name_H-M   'P 1'
#
loop_
_entity.id
_entity.type
_entity.pdbx_description
1 polymer ?
#
loop_
_entity_poly.entity_id
_entity_poly.type
_entity_poly.pdbx_seq_one_letter_code
_entity_poly.pdbx_strand_id
1 'polypeptide(L)'
;EVAATKKVLGFDPKKSFDVAESVIAHTRKLAARSVDIRVAWQEKFDAWAAANPENKALFDRLSRRELPEGFDAELPTWEPDDKGVATRKASEATLQAPGKT
;
A
#
# COMPACT_ATOMS: atom_id res chain seq x y z
N GLU A 1 5.03 -36.50 -0.31
CA GLU A 1 4.39 -35.67 -1.35
C GLU A 1 5.41 -34.86 -2.17
N VAL A 2 6.15 -33.92 -1.58
CA VAL A 2 7.11 -33.03 -2.30
C VAL A 2 8.07 -33.73 -3.27
N ALA A 3 8.72 -34.82 -2.84
CA ALA A 3 9.66 -35.55 -3.71
C ALA A 3 8.99 -36.24 -4.90
N ALA A 4 7.73 -36.68 -4.75
CA ALA A 4 6.97 -37.28 -5.85
C ALA A 4 6.60 -36.21 -6.88
N THR A 5 6.14 -35.05 -6.44
CA THR A 5 5.84 -33.90 -7.31
C THR A 5 7.06 -33.44 -8.11
N LYS A 6 8.24 -33.35 -7.47
CA LYS A 6 9.50 -32.98 -8.16
C LYS A 6 9.82 -33.93 -9.32
N LYS A 7 9.66 -35.25 -9.11
CA LYS A 7 9.87 -36.24 -10.18
C LYS A 7 8.89 -36.05 -11.33
N VAL A 8 7.61 -35.84 -11.06
CA VAL A 8 6.58 -35.60 -12.10
C VAL A 8 6.91 -34.36 -12.93
N LEU A 9 7.45 -33.31 -12.31
CA LEU A 9 7.79 -32.05 -12.98
C LEU A 9 9.20 -32.04 -13.61
N GLY A 10 9.96 -33.15 -13.53
CA GLY A 10 11.32 -33.23 -14.06
C GLY A 10 12.40 -32.55 -13.22
N PHE A 11 12.15 -32.30 -11.93
CA PHE A 11 13.09 -31.71 -10.97
C PHE A 11 13.85 -32.80 -10.20
N ASP A 12 15.04 -32.44 -9.70
CA ASP A 12 15.79 -33.29 -8.77
C ASP A 12 15.09 -33.34 -7.40
N PRO A 13 14.57 -34.50 -6.94
CA PRO A 13 13.87 -34.61 -5.68
C PRO A 13 14.76 -34.35 -4.44
N LYS A 14 16.10 -34.44 -4.59
CA LYS A 14 17.06 -34.26 -3.49
C LYS A 14 17.48 -32.80 -3.30
N LYS A 15 17.33 -31.96 -4.31
CA LYS A 15 17.67 -30.54 -4.21
C LYS A 15 16.48 -29.73 -3.72
N SER A 16 16.74 -28.72 -2.91
CA SER A 16 15.74 -27.79 -2.39
C SER A 16 16.09 -26.37 -2.81
N PHE A 17 15.07 -25.57 -3.15
CA PHE A 17 15.24 -24.22 -3.70
C PHE A 17 16.09 -24.18 -4.99
N ASP A 18 16.07 -25.26 -5.76
CA ASP A 18 16.79 -25.34 -7.04
C ASP A 18 16.04 -24.55 -8.11
N VAL A 19 16.67 -23.49 -8.62
CA VAL A 19 16.12 -22.65 -9.68
C VAL A 19 17.11 -22.63 -10.82
N ALA A 20 16.68 -23.11 -12.00
CA ALA A 20 17.54 -23.14 -13.17
C ALA A 20 17.95 -21.74 -13.62
N GLU A 21 19.20 -21.59 -14.04
CA GLU A 21 19.73 -20.30 -14.51
C GLU A 21 18.92 -19.73 -15.68
N SER A 22 18.40 -20.57 -16.57
CA SER A 22 17.54 -20.16 -17.67
C SER A 22 16.22 -19.52 -17.21
N VAL A 23 15.66 -19.98 -16.08
CA VAL A 23 14.45 -19.42 -15.46
C VAL A 23 14.78 -18.05 -14.86
N ILE A 24 15.91 -17.92 -14.16
CA ILE A 24 16.37 -16.63 -13.63
C ILE A 24 16.63 -15.65 -14.77
N ALA A 25 17.39 -16.06 -15.80
CA ALA A 25 17.69 -15.24 -16.96
C ALA A 25 16.42 -14.78 -17.69
N HIS A 26 15.44 -15.67 -17.89
CA HIS A 26 14.17 -15.31 -18.51
C HIS A 26 13.37 -14.34 -17.65
N THR A 27 13.20 -14.61 -16.36
CA THR A 27 12.41 -13.76 -15.46
C THR A 27 13.04 -12.38 -15.26
N ARG A 28 14.38 -12.28 -15.24
CA ARG A 28 15.09 -11.00 -15.12
C ARG A 28 14.97 -10.09 -16.33
N LYS A 29 14.63 -10.61 -17.52
CA LYS A 29 14.28 -9.78 -18.69
C LYS A 29 13.09 -8.85 -18.44
N LEU A 30 12.26 -9.14 -17.43
CA LEU A 30 11.19 -8.23 -17.01
C LEU A 30 11.73 -6.86 -16.59
N ALA A 31 12.87 -6.80 -15.88
CA ALA A 31 13.43 -5.53 -15.40
C ALA A 31 13.69 -4.56 -16.56
N ALA A 32 14.29 -5.03 -17.64
CA ALA A 32 14.54 -4.22 -18.84
C ALA A 32 13.23 -3.74 -19.49
N ARG A 33 12.23 -4.62 -19.64
CA ARG A 33 10.92 -4.25 -20.22
C ARG A 33 10.16 -3.24 -19.36
N SER A 34 10.34 -3.29 -18.04
CA SER A 34 9.65 -2.40 -17.12
C SER A 34 10.22 -0.97 -17.11
N VAL A 35 11.43 -0.74 -17.64
CA VAL A 35 12.04 0.60 -17.67
C VAL A 35 11.19 1.56 -18.49
N ASP A 36 10.92 1.23 -19.75
CA ASP A 36 10.19 2.11 -20.67
C ASP A 36 8.74 2.35 -20.19
N ILE A 37 8.13 1.32 -19.62
CA ILE A 37 6.79 1.43 -19.01
C ILE A 37 6.82 2.40 -17.82
N ARG A 38 7.84 2.32 -16.97
CA ARG A 38 7.99 3.22 -15.82
C ARG A 38 8.25 4.66 -16.27
N VAL A 39 9.08 4.86 -17.30
CA VAL A 39 9.35 6.19 -17.87
C VAL A 39 8.06 6.81 -18.42
N ALA A 40 7.33 6.08 -19.26
CA ALA A 40 6.07 6.56 -19.84
C ALA A 40 4.99 6.83 -18.78
N TRP A 41 4.97 6.05 -17.69
CA TRP A 41 4.08 6.32 -16.56
C TRP A 41 4.51 7.58 -15.80
N GLN A 42 5.81 7.77 -15.57
CA GLN A 42 6.35 8.92 -14.83
C GLN A 42 6.04 10.23 -15.55
N GLU A 43 6.21 10.28 -16.87
CA GLU A 43 5.85 11.46 -17.67
C GLU A 43 4.38 11.87 -17.49
N LYS A 44 3.47 10.89 -17.50
CA LYS A 44 2.03 11.13 -17.29
C LYS A 44 1.74 11.56 -15.86
N PHE A 45 2.41 10.96 -14.89
CA PHE A 45 2.27 11.33 -13.49
C PHE A 45 2.77 12.75 -13.23
N ASP A 46 3.89 13.15 -13.81
CA ASP A 46 4.46 14.48 -13.66
C ASP A 46 3.57 15.55 -14.31
N ALA A 47 3.03 15.27 -15.50
CA ALA A 47 2.03 16.14 -16.14
C ALA A 47 0.76 16.28 -15.30
N TRP A 48 0.24 15.19 -14.73
CA TRP A 48 -0.89 15.23 -13.81
C TRP A 48 -0.56 16.02 -12.55
N ALA A 49 0.60 15.80 -11.95
CA ALA A 49 1.03 16.47 -10.72
C ALA A 49 1.16 17.98 -10.91
N ALA A 50 1.73 18.41 -12.04
CA ALA A 50 1.84 19.83 -12.40
C ALA A 50 0.46 20.48 -12.60
N ALA A 51 -0.48 19.75 -13.20
CA ALA A 51 -1.85 20.24 -13.42
C ALA A 51 -2.74 20.17 -12.16
N ASN A 52 -2.35 19.41 -11.12
CA ASN A 52 -3.16 19.15 -9.93
C ASN A 52 -2.34 19.32 -8.64
N PRO A 53 -1.81 20.53 -8.34
CA PRO A 53 -0.88 20.73 -7.23
C PRO A 53 -1.45 20.37 -5.86
N GLU A 54 -2.73 20.66 -5.60
CA GLU A 54 -3.39 20.33 -4.33
C GLU A 54 -3.54 18.80 -4.16
N ASN A 55 -4.00 18.11 -5.20
CA ASN A 55 -4.10 16.64 -5.18
C ASN A 55 -2.73 15.98 -5.11
N LYS A 56 -1.69 16.59 -5.69
CA LYS A 56 -0.31 16.13 -5.55
C LYS A 56 0.20 16.27 -4.11
N ALA A 57 -0.07 17.39 -3.46
CA ALA A 57 0.26 17.60 -2.05
C ALA A 57 -0.44 16.56 -1.16
N LEU A 58 -1.73 16.31 -1.40
CA LEU A 58 -2.48 15.24 -0.74
C LEU A 58 -1.84 13.86 -1.00
N PHE A 59 -1.55 13.55 -2.27
CA PHE A 59 -0.92 12.29 -2.66
C PHE A 59 0.41 12.07 -1.95
N ASP A 60 1.26 13.09 -1.86
CA ASP A 60 2.56 13.00 -1.19
C ASP A 60 2.41 12.73 0.31
N ARG A 61 1.52 13.47 0.97
CA ARG A 61 1.22 13.27 2.38
C ARG A 61 0.75 11.84 2.66
N LEU A 62 -0.20 11.34 1.86
CA LEU A 62 -0.71 9.97 2.00
C LEU A 62 0.36 8.91 1.68
N SER A 63 1.20 9.14 0.66
CA SER A 63 2.28 8.23 0.27
C SER A 63 3.35 8.11 1.35
N ARG A 64 3.59 9.19 2.11
CA ARG A 64 4.48 9.20 3.28
C ARG A 64 3.79 8.72 4.57
N ARG A 65 2.50 8.39 4.52
CA ARG A 65 1.67 8.00 5.67
C ARG A 65 1.61 9.07 6.76
N GLU A 66 1.58 10.33 6.34
CA GLU A 66 1.49 11.48 7.23
C GLU A 66 0.03 11.91 7.41
N LEU A 67 -0.33 12.25 8.64
CA LEU A 67 -1.61 12.89 8.97
C LEU A 67 -1.51 14.40 8.75
N PRO A 68 -2.63 15.09 8.46
CA PRO A 68 -2.61 16.55 8.41
C PRO A 68 -2.27 17.12 9.79
N GLU A 69 -1.72 18.34 9.82
CA GLU A 69 -1.52 19.05 11.07
C GLU A 69 -2.86 19.27 11.78
N GLY A 70 -2.90 19.07 13.10
CA GLY A 70 -4.11 19.23 13.90
C GLY A 70 -5.22 18.21 13.62
N PHE A 71 -4.90 17.04 13.04
CA PHE A 71 -5.91 16.02 12.69
C PHE A 71 -6.79 15.59 13.87
N ASP A 72 -6.27 15.69 15.10
CA ASP A 72 -6.90 15.26 16.34
C ASP A 72 -7.48 16.42 17.17
N ALA A 73 -7.34 17.66 16.71
CA ALA A 73 -7.74 18.85 17.48
C ALA A 73 -9.25 18.91 17.79
N GLU A 74 -10.09 18.32 16.94
CA GLU A 74 -11.55 18.25 17.13
C GLU A 74 -12.03 16.94 17.76
N LEU A 75 -11.14 16.07 18.26
CA LEU A 75 -11.57 14.82 18.87
C LEU A 75 -12.41 15.08 20.12
N PRO A 76 -13.58 14.42 20.24
CA PRO A 76 -14.48 14.65 21.36
C PRO A 76 -13.88 14.13 22.67
N THR A 77 -14.12 14.89 23.74
CA THR A 77 -13.90 14.48 25.12
C THR A 77 -15.24 14.43 25.85
N TRP A 78 -15.33 13.60 26.88
CA TRP A 78 -16.54 13.46 27.69
C TRP A 78 -16.16 13.52 29.16
N GLU A 79 -16.90 14.31 29.92
CA GLU A 79 -16.80 14.32 31.38
C GLU A 79 -17.36 13.00 31.96
N PRO A 80 -16.90 12.58 33.15
CA PRO A 80 -17.45 11.43 33.84
C PRO A 80 -18.96 11.60 34.08
N ASP A 81 -19.77 10.62 33.64
CA ASP A 81 -21.22 10.59 33.82
C ASP A 81 -21.67 9.16 34.16
N ASP A 82 -22.56 9.02 35.13
CA ASP A 82 -23.06 7.73 35.63
C ASP A 82 -23.82 6.93 34.56
N LYS A 83 -24.43 7.60 33.57
CA LYS A 83 -25.08 6.93 32.44
C LYS A 83 -24.09 6.57 31.33
N GLY A 84 -23.05 7.37 31.17
CA GLY A 84 -21.99 7.21 30.18
C GLY A 84 -22.48 7.31 28.73
N VAL A 85 -21.52 7.38 27.80
CA VAL A 85 -21.79 7.32 26.36
C VAL A 85 -21.56 5.89 25.87
N ALA A 86 -22.54 5.34 25.16
CA ALA A 86 -22.37 4.03 24.51
C ALA A 86 -21.17 4.09 23.53
N THR A 87 -20.25 3.15 23.61
CA THR A 87 -18.98 3.19 22.83
C THR A 87 -19.18 3.26 21.31
N ARG A 88 -20.28 2.71 20.78
CA ARG A 88 -20.67 2.87 19.37
C ARG A 88 -21.00 4.33 19.00
N LYS A 89 -21.61 5.08 19.92
CA LYS A 89 -21.94 6.51 19.75
C LYS A 89 -20.72 7.39 19.95
N ALA A 90 -19.85 7.04 20.89
CA ALA A 90 -18.54 7.67 21.02
C ALA A 90 -17.73 7.48 19.72
N SER A 91 -17.67 6.25 19.17
CA SER A 91 -17.01 5.96 17.89
C SER A 91 -17.61 6.73 16.72
N GLU A 92 -18.94 6.87 16.65
CA GLU A 92 -19.60 7.68 15.61
C GLU A 92 -19.13 9.15 15.67
N ALA A 93 -19.14 9.76 16.86
CA ALA A 93 -18.68 11.13 17.06
C ALA A 93 -17.18 11.28 16.74
N THR A 94 -16.35 10.33 17.17
CA THR A 94 -14.91 10.30 16.88
C THR A 94 -14.61 10.15 15.40
N LEU A 95 -15.41 9.39 14.63
CA LEU A 95 -15.23 9.26 13.17
C LEU A 95 -15.69 10.52 12.41
N GLN A 96 -16.73 11.18 12.89
CA GLN A 96 -17.26 12.40 12.27
C GLN A 96 -16.32 13.60 12.44
N ALA A 97 -15.50 13.66 13.48
CA ALA A 97 -14.56 14.75 13.72
C ALA A 97 -13.48 14.89 12.61
N PRO A 98 -12.63 13.88 12.34
CA PRO A 98 -11.61 13.97 11.30
C PRO A 98 -12.14 13.80 9.87
N GLY A 99 -13.41 13.39 9.69
CA GLY A 99 -14.01 13.17 8.36
C GLY A 99 -14.48 14.43 7.63
N LYS A 100 -14.39 15.61 8.29
CA LYS A 100 -14.75 16.91 7.70
C LYS A 100 -13.61 17.56 6.90
N THR A 101 -12.39 17.07 7.08
CA THR A 101 -11.12 17.55 6.51
C THR A 101 -10.59 16.61 5.43
#